data_AF-A0A9X3HP60-F1
#
_entry.id   AF-A0A9X3HP60-F1
#
_cell.length_a   1.000
_cell.length_b   1.000
_cell.length_c   1.000
_cell.angle_alpha   90.00
_cell.angle_beta   90.00
_cell.angle_gamma   90.00
#
_symmetry.space_group_name_H-M   'P 1'
#
loop_
_entity.id
_entity.type
_entity.pdbx_description
1 polymer ?
#
loop_
_entity_poly.entity_id
_entity_poly.type
_entity_poly.pdbx_seq_one_letter_code
_entity_poly.pdbx_strand_id
1 'polypeptide(L)'
;MTTTNPKLYTGNGSAVDNYNKPKNALKTIVQGVRGQNKSNWGLFDKNNQQHKTILSLLQQLQWVVASEKWGQVADISRLSEFLKSDKTPVKKPLKDMEPEEVSKIIECFKSMIIKKYK
;
A
#
# COMPACT_ATOMS: atom_id res chain seq x y z
N MET A 1 39.40 7.36 49.30
CA MET A 1 38.28 7.86 48.47
C MET A 1 38.69 7.73 47.02
N THR A 2 38.02 6.87 46.25
CA THR A 2 38.32 6.65 44.82
C THR A 2 37.51 7.65 44.00
N THR A 3 38.18 8.65 43.43
CA THR A 3 37.54 9.66 42.58
C THR A 3 37.23 9.06 41.21
N THR A 4 35.95 8.87 40.90
CA THR A 4 35.49 8.50 39.55
C THR A 4 35.88 9.61 38.58
N ASN A 5 36.79 9.34 37.64
CA ASN A 5 37.21 10.32 36.64
C ASN A 5 35.99 10.90 35.89
N PRO A 6 35.91 12.23 35.71
CA PRO A 6 34.81 12.85 34.98
C PRO A 6 34.88 12.45 33.50
N LYS A 7 33.79 11.87 32.97
CA LYS A 7 33.67 11.57 31.55
C LYS A 7 33.49 12.89 30.79
N LEU A 8 34.55 13.32 30.10
CA LEU A 8 34.50 14.48 29.21
C LEU A 8 33.75 14.09 27.92
N TYR A 9 32.83 14.95 27.48
CA TYR A 9 32.09 14.78 26.25
C TYR A 9 33.00 15.10 25.04
N THR A 10 33.13 14.16 24.10
CA THR A 10 34.05 14.27 22.95
C THR A 10 33.32 14.43 21.60
N GLY A 11 32.06 14.90 21.60
CA GLY A 11 31.29 15.10 20.37
C GLY A 11 31.46 16.50 19.78
N ASN A 12 31.24 16.65 18.48
CA ASN A 12 31.17 17.97 17.83
C ASN A 12 29.80 18.61 18.15
N GLY A 13 29.80 19.81 18.75
CA GLY A 13 28.61 20.55 19.19
C GLY A 13 28.42 20.58 20.71
N SER A 14 27.39 21.26 21.24
CA SER A 14 27.17 21.27 22.69
C SER A 14 26.64 19.93 23.19
N ALA A 15 27.06 19.52 24.39
CA ALA A 15 26.54 18.31 25.02
C ALA A 15 25.01 18.32 25.11
N VAL A 16 24.43 19.49 25.43
CA VAL A 16 22.99 19.73 25.53
C VAL A 16 22.26 19.43 24.20
N ASP A 17 22.84 19.83 23.07
CA ASP A 17 22.24 19.61 21.74
C ASP A 17 22.16 18.13 21.40
N ASN A 18 23.16 17.35 21.82
CA ASN A 18 23.17 15.90 21.64
C ASN A 18 22.20 15.17 22.58
N TYR A 19 21.98 15.68 23.81
CA TYR A 19 20.94 15.16 24.71
C TYR A 19 19.53 15.41 24.17
N ASN A 20 19.30 16.57 23.54
CA ASN A 20 18.00 16.93 22.98
C ASN A 20 17.76 16.43 21.55
N LYS A 21 18.74 15.80 20.91
CA LYS A 21 18.58 15.23 19.58
C LYS A 21 17.59 14.05 19.64
N PRO A 22 16.56 13.99 18.78
CA PRO A 22 15.67 12.84 18.75
C PRO A 22 16.48 11.59 18.39
N LYS A 23 16.41 10.57 19.26
CA LYS A 23 16.98 9.24 18.98
C LYS A 23 16.48 8.76 17.61
N ASN A 24 17.30 8.04 16.85
CA ASN A 24 16.94 7.60 15.49
C ASN A 24 15.58 6.87 15.42
N ALA A 25 15.18 6.16 16.48
CA ALA A 25 13.86 5.53 16.60
C ALA A 25 12.69 6.53 16.69
N LEU A 26 12.91 7.71 17.26
CA LEU A 26 11.90 8.78 17.42
C LEU A 26 11.80 9.66 16.17
N LYS A 27 12.84 9.76 15.34
CA LYS A 27 12.77 10.43 14.02
C LYS A 27 11.66 9.86 13.15
N THR A 28 11.52 8.53 13.18
CA THR A 28 10.47 7.75 12.51
C THR A 28 9.05 8.13 12.98
N ILE A 29 8.90 8.54 14.24
CA ILE A 29 7.60 8.91 14.82
C ILE A 29 7.29 10.39 14.54
N VAL A 30 8.28 11.28 14.70
CA VAL A 30 8.15 12.72 14.43
C VAL A 30 7.88 13.01 12.95
N GLN A 31 8.42 12.19 12.04
CA GLN A 31 8.17 12.30 10.60
C GLN A 31 6.95 11.50 10.12
N GLY A 32 6.15 10.93 11.02
CA GLY A 32 4.89 10.26 10.65
C GLY A 32 5.10 9.08 9.71
N VAL A 33 5.94 8.12 10.09
CA VAL A 33 6.14 6.88 9.31
C VAL A 33 4.90 6.00 9.41
N ARG A 34 3.91 6.34 8.58
CA ARG A 34 3.06 5.35 7.91
C ARG A 34 3.99 4.59 6.99
N GLY A 35 4.33 3.37 7.39
CA GLY A 35 5.35 2.55 6.74
C GLY A 35 5.16 2.49 5.22
N GLN A 36 6.25 2.79 4.50
CA GLN A 36 6.44 2.52 3.07
C GLN A 36 5.28 3.00 2.18
N ASN A 37 5.50 4.11 1.45
CA ASN A 37 4.68 4.51 0.29
C ASN A 37 4.75 3.42 -0.82
N LYS A 38 4.21 2.23 -0.58
CA LYS A 38 3.90 1.27 -1.63
C LYS A 38 2.79 1.93 -2.44
N SER A 39 3.15 2.44 -3.61
CA SER A 39 2.18 2.93 -4.59
C SER A 39 1.11 1.85 -4.77
N ASN A 40 -0.08 2.08 -4.23
CA ASN A 40 -1.19 1.14 -4.27
C ASN A 40 -1.92 1.35 -5.59
N TRP A 41 -1.57 0.55 -6.59
CA TRP A 41 -2.16 0.65 -7.92
C TRP A 41 -3.62 0.18 -7.94
N GLY A 42 -4.06 -0.55 -6.91
CA GLY A 42 -5.45 -0.98 -6.75
C GLY A 42 -6.36 0.07 -6.10
N LEU A 43 -5.86 1.28 -5.80
CA LEU A 43 -6.68 2.34 -5.22
C LEU A 43 -7.84 2.68 -6.17
N PHE A 44 -9.07 2.54 -5.67
CA PHE A 44 -10.28 2.73 -6.45
C PHE A 44 -11.07 3.96 -5.96
N ASP A 45 -11.82 4.55 -6.88
CA ASP A 45 -12.86 5.55 -6.58
C ASP A 45 -14.22 4.88 -6.36
N LYS A 46 -14.85 5.16 -5.21
CA LYS A 46 -16.18 4.67 -4.84
C LYS A 46 -17.32 5.33 -5.62
N ASN A 47 -17.08 6.44 -6.31
CA ASN A 47 -18.09 7.09 -7.13
C ASN A 47 -18.08 6.54 -8.56
N ASN A 48 -16.94 6.01 -9.02
CA ASN A 48 -16.82 5.40 -10.34
C ASN A 48 -17.49 4.01 -10.37
N GLN A 49 -18.48 3.86 -11.26
CA GLN A 49 -19.23 2.62 -11.40
C GLN A 49 -18.38 1.47 -11.96
N GLN A 50 -17.45 1.74 -12.87
CA GLN A 50 -16.56 0.71 -13.43
C GLN A 50 -15.62 0.12 -12.38
N HIS A 51 -15.12 0.97 -11.47
CA HIS A 51 -14.32 0.51 -10.35
C HIS A 51 -15.10 -0.43 -9.42
N LYS A 52 -16.37 -0.11 -9.13
CA LYS A 52 -17.24 -1.03 -8.37
C LYS A 52 -17.43 -2.35 -9.11
N THR A 53 -17.58 -2.32 -10.44
CA THR A 53 -17.68 -3.53 -11.25
C THR A 53 -16.42 -4.39 -11.09
N ILE A 54 -15.23 -3.80 -11.11
CA ILE A 54 -13.97 -4.52 -10.85
C ILE A 54 -14.00 -5.19 -9.47
N LEU A 55 -14.39 -4.47 -8.41
CA LEU A 55 -14.49 -5.05 -7.06
C LEU A 55 -15.45 -6.24 -7.00
N SER A 56 -16.59 -6.16 -7.69
CA SER A 56 -17.54 -7.28 -7.78
C SER A 56 -16.94 -8.49 -8.51
N LEU A 57 -16.20 -8.25 -9.60
CA LEU A 57 -15.52 -9.32 -10.35
C LEU A 57 -14.41 -9.98 -9.54
N LEU A 58 -13.68 -9.22 -8.71
CA LEU A 58 -12.69 -9.78 -7.78
C LEU A 58 -13.34 -10.75 -6.78
N GLN A 59 -14.53 -10.42 -6.26
CA GLN A 59 -15.27 -11.34 -5.39
C GLN A 59 -15.69 -12.61 -6.12
N GLN A 60 -16.19 -12.50 -7.36
CA GLN A 60 -16.52 -13.67 -8.18
C GLN A 60 -15.29 -14.54 -8.46
N LEU A 61 -14.11 -13.94 -8.64
CA LEU A 61 -12.84 -14.66 -8.75
C LEU A 61 -12.34 -15.26 -7.44
N GLN A 62 -13.01 -15.00 -6.31
CA GLN A 62 -12.57 -15.35 -4.95
C GLN A 62 -11.23 -14.68 -4.58
N TRP A 63 -10.98 -13.48 -5.12
CA TRP A 63 -9.88 -12.63 -4.70
C TRP A 63 -10.38 -11.74 -3.57
N VAL A 64 -10.57 -12.35 -2.41
CA VAL A 64 -11.10 -11.71 -1.21
C VAL A 64 -10.19 -11.95 -0.02
N VAL A 65 -10.20 -11.01 0.91
CA VAL A 65 -9.49 -11.06 2.19
C VAL A 65 -10.50 -10.88 3.31
N ALA A 66 -10.29 -11.59 4.42
CA ALA A 66 -11.11 -11.42 5.61
C ALA A 66 -10.89 -10.02 6.21
N SER A 67 -11.98 -9.32 6.50
CA SER A 67 -11.97 -8.04 7.19
C SER A 67 -12.78 -8.16 8.47
N GLU A 68 -12.19 -7.78 9.60
CA GLU A 68 -12.87 -7.79 10.89
C GLU A 68 -14.16 -6.96 10.90
N LYS A 69 -14.20 -5.89 10.09
CA LYS A 69 -15.33 -4.95 10.06
C LYS A 69 -16.44 -5.36 9.07
N TRP A 70 -16.08 -5.96 7.95
CA TRP A 70 -17.01 -6.21 6.83
C TRP A 70 -17.11 -7.68 6.41
N GLY A 71 -16.48 -8.58 7.17
CA GLY A 71 -16.46 -10.02 6.89
C GLY A 71 -15.47 -10.38 5.78
N GLN A 72 -15.87 -10.19 4.52
CA GLN A 72 -15.01 -10.43 3.35
C GLN A 72 -15.03 -9.23 2.42
N VAL A 73 -13.84 -8.81 2.00
CA VAL A 73 -13.65 -7.67 1.09
C VAL A 73 -12.74 -8.05 -0.06
N ALA A 74 -12.88 -7.37 -1.19
CA ALA A 74 -12.01 -7.59 -2.34
C ALA A 74 -10.53 -7.32 -1.99
N ASP A 75 -9.64 -8.19 -2.46
CA ASP A 75 -8.20 -8.09 -2.20
C ASP A 75 -7.55 -7.02 -3.09
N ILE A 76 -7.46 -5.80 -2.53
CA ILE A 76 -6.87 -4.65 -3.23
C ILE A 76 -5.36 -4.81 -3.41
N SER A 77 -4.68 -5.50 -2.48
CA SER A 77 -3.24 -5.73 -2.57
C SER A 77 -2.92 -6.62 -3.77
N ARG A 78 -3.66 -7.72 -3.90
CA ARG A 78 -3.55 -8.63 -5.05
C ARG A 78 -3.95 -7.97 -6.36
N LEU A 79 -4.97 -7.11 -6.36
CA LEU A 79 -5.29 -6.28 -7.52
C LEU A 79 -4.09 -5.38 -7.91
N SER A 80 -3.48 -4.71 -6.94
CA SER A 80 -2.31 -3.85 -7.20
C SER A 80 -1.13 -4.64 -7.79
N GLU A 81 -0.91 -5.88 -7.37
CA GLU A 81 0.14 -6.75 -7.91
C GLU A 81 -0.19 -7.19 -9.33
N PHE A 82 -1.46 -7.55 -9.59
CA PHE A 82 -1.93 -7.89 -10.93
C PHE A 82 -1.71 -6.74 -11.92
N LEU A 83 -2.09 -5.51 -11.54
CA LEU A 83 -1.91 -4.31 -12.38
C LEU A 83 -0.44 -3.96 -12.66
N LYS A 84 0.49 -4.43 -11.81
CA LYS A 84 1.93 -4.27 -12.01
C LYS A 84 2.56 -5.40 -12.82
N SER A 85 1.88 -6.54 -12.91
CA SER A 85 2.37 -7.72 -13.62
C SER A 85 2.28 -7.55 -15.13
N ASP A 86 3.03 -8.36 -15.89
CA ASP A 86 2.97 -8.32 -17.37
C ASP A 86 1.73 -9.02 -17.94
N LYS A 87 0.87 -9.58 -17.08
CA LYS A 87 -0.39 -10.22 -17.46
C LYS A 87 -1.56 -9.23 -17.56
N THR A 88 -1.37 -7.99 -17.10
CA THR A 88 -2.39 -6.96 -17.18
C THR A 88 -2.52 -6.45 -18.62
N PRO A 89 -3.74 -6.20 -19.14
CA PRO A 89 -3.91 -5.52 -20.42
C PRO A 89 -3.51 -4.03 -20.35
N VAL A 90 -3.51 -3.42 -19.17
CA VAL A 90 -3.12 -2.02 -18.94
C VAL A 90 -2.24 -1.92 -17.69
N LYS A 91 -0.99 -1.45 -17.86
CA LYS A 91 0.02 -1.35 -16.79
C LYS A 91 0.05 0.06 -16.21
N LYS A 92 -1.03 0.43 -15.52
CA LYS A 92 -1.22 1.75 -14.89
C LYS A 92 -1.95 1.60 -13.54
N PRO A 93 -1.79 2.54 -12.58
CA PRO A 93 -2.66 2.61 -11.42
C PRO A 93 -4.13 2.78 -11.82
N LEU A 94 -5.04 2.09 -11.12
CA LEU A 94 -6.47 2.08 -11.44
C LEU A 94 -7.08 3.49 -11.45
N LYS A 95 -6.66 4.36 -10.53
CA LYS A 95 -7.16 5.73 -10.43
C LYS A 95 -6.72 6.64 -11.59
N ASP A 96 -5.63 6.30 -12.25
CA ASP A 96 -5.06 7.09 -13.35
C ASP A 96 -5.48 6.53 -14.73
N MET A 97 -6.29 5.46 -14.74
CA MET A 97 -6.80 4.86 -15.97
C MET A 97 -7.97 5.65 -16.55
N GLU A 98 -7.97 5.76 -17.88
CA GLU A 98 -9.12 6.27 -18.62
C GLU A 98 -10.26 5.23 -18.63
N PRO A 99 -11.53 5.65 -18.79
CA PRO A 99 -12.68 4.73 -18.76
C PRO A 99 -12.59 3.56 -19.78
N GLU A 100 -11.96 3.80 -20.92
CA GLU A 100 -11.70 2.79 -21.96
C GLU A 100 -10.65 1.76 -21.51
N GLU A 101 -9.62 2.21 -20.80
CA GLU A 101 -8.58 1.35 -20.23
C GLU A 101 -9.16 0.47 -19.11
N VAL A 102 -10.01 1.05 -18.25
CA VAL A 102 -10.72 0.31 -17.19
C VAL A 102 -11.63 -0.77 -17.79
N SER A 103 -12.26 -0.49 -18.94
CA SER A 103 -13.14 -1.45 -19.63
C SER A 103 -12.37 -2.69 -20.09
N LYS A 104 -11.14 -2.53 -20.59
CA LYS A 104 -10.26 -3.66 -20.95
C LYS A 104 -9.93 -4.55 -19.75
N ILE A 105 -9.71 -3.95 -18.59
CA ILE A 105 -9.47 -4.68 -17.32
C ILE A 105 -10.71 -5.48 -16.93
N ILE A 106 -11.90 -4.89 -17.04
CA ILE A 106 -13.18 -5.56 -16.76
C ILE A 106 -13.37 -6.79 -17.68
N GLU A 107 -13.12 -6.65 -18.98
CA GLU A 107 -13.23 -7.76 -19.94
C GLU A 107 -12.22 -8.88 -19.66
N CYS A 108 -10.99 -8.51 -19.27
CA CYS A 108 -9.99 -9.47 -18.82
C CYS A 108 -10.49 -10.29 -17.63
N PHE A 109 -11.01 -9.64 -16.59
CA PHE A 109 -11.54 -10.36 -15.42
C PHE A 109 -12.75 -11.23 -15.75
N LYS A 110 -13.68 -10.75 -16.60
CA LYS A 110 -14.81 -11.57 -17.08
C LYS A 110 -14.31 -12.84 -17.79
N SER A 111 -13.29 -12.71 -18.64
CA SER A 111 -12.69 -13.84 -19.35
C SER A 111 -12.02 -14.84 -18.38
N MET A 112 -11.36 -14.34 -17.33
CA MET A 112 -10.79 -15.19 -16.27
C MET A 112 -11.87 -15.94 -15.50
N ILE A 113 -13.01 -15.31 -15.20
CA ILE A 113 -14.15 -15.94 -14.53
C ILE A 113 -14.72 -17.06 -15.40
N ILE A 114 -14.99 -16.79 -16.69
CA ILE A 114 -15.50 -17.80 -17.62
C ILE A 114 -14.57 -19.01 -17.64
N LYS A 115 -13.25 -18.80 -17.72
CA LYS A 115 -12.27 -19.90 -17.70
C LYS A 115 -12.21 -20.66 -16.37
N LYS A 116 -12.61 -20.05 -15.26
CA LYS A 116 -12.61 -20.68 -13.93
C LYS A 116 -13.80 -21.60 -13.72
N TYR A 117 -14.95 -21.27 -14.30
CA TYR A 117 -16.21 -21.98 -14.12
C TYR A 117 -16.66 -22.80 -15.33
N LYS A 118 -15.90 -22.76 -16.42
CA LYS A 118 -16.09 -23.61 -17.60
C LYS A 118 -15.27 -24.88 -17.46
#